data_AF-X1FC42-F1
#
_entry.id   AF-X1FC42-F1
#
_cell.length_a   1.000
_cell.length_b   1.000
_cell.length_c   1.000
_cell.angle_alpha   90.00
_cell.angle_beta   90.00
_cell.angle_gamma   90.00
#
_symmetry.space_group_name_H-M   'P 1'
#
loop_
_entity.id
_entity.type
_entity.pdbx_description
1 polymer ?
#
loop_
_entity_poly.entity_id
_entity_poly.type
_entity_poly.pdbx_seq_one_letter_code
_entity_poly.pdbx_strand_id
1 'polypeptide(L)'
;MDKDAALGFAVYFWSNGQIMFQRSGGVAQALVAYEALVWYKIRIHFDHVARQAVIFIDNVFNSRQALHTGTEGAYVNKIKIWTFTDDIVGLAINNLKVFNLTI
;
A
#
# COMPACT_ATOMS: atom_id res chain seq x y z
N MET A 1 -9.15 -5.76 -17.66
CA MET A 1 -8.83 -6.00 -16.24
C MET A 1 -8.52 -4.66 -15.63
N ASP A 2 -9.41 -4.11 -14.79
CA ASP A 2 -9.37 -2.72 -14.33
C ASP A 2 -8.08 -2.41 -13.56
N LYS A 3 -7.05 -2.05 -14.31
CA LYS A 3 -6.21 -0.92 -13.96
C LYS A 3 -7.14 0.29 -13.96
N ASP A 4 -7.86 0.52 -12.85
CA ASP A 4 -8.47 1.82 -12.58
C ASP A 4 -7.35 2.85 -12.82
N ALA A 5 -7.38 3.54 -13.96
CA ALA A 5 -6.29 4.34 -14.49
C ALA A 5 -6.04 5.63 -13.69
N ALA A 6 -6.50 5.68 -12.44
CA ALA A 6 -6.51 6.84 -11.57
C ALA A 6 -6.32 6.49 -10.08
N LEU A 7 -5.69 5.36 -9.73
CA LEU A 7 -5.53 4.97 -8.33
C LEU A 7 -4.13 5.23 -7.78
N GLY A 8 -4.03 6.31 -7.00
CA GLY A 8 -3.25 6.37 -5.76
C GLY A 8 -1.95 5.55 -5.72
N PHE A 9 -1.80 4.82 -4.61
CA PHE A 9 -0.77 3.83 -4.39
C PHE A 9 -1.35 2.59 -3.71
N ALA A 10 -0.63 1.48 -3.77
CA ALA A 10 -1.00 0.20 -3.17
C ALA A 10 0.18 -0.41 -2.43
N VAL A 11 -0.12 -1.12 -1.34
CA VAL A 11 0.78 -2.11 -0.74
C VAL A 11 0.11 -3.46 -0.90
N TYR A 12 0.81 -4.43 -1.48
CA TYR A 12 0.24 -5.74 -1.78
C TYR A 12 1.26 -6.86 -1.70
N PHE A 13 0.78 -8.08 -1.50
CA PHE A 13 1.57 -9.30 -1.50
C PHE A 13 1.66 -9.79 -2.95
N TRP A 14 2.87 -9.85 -3.52
CA TRP A 14 3.10 -10.32 -4.88
C TRP A 14 3.50 -11.79 -4.86
N SER A 15 3.05 -12.58 -5.84
CA SER A 15 3.40 -13.99 -6.05
C SER A 15 4.91 -14.32 -6.08
N ASN A 16 5.81 -13.33 -6.10
CA ASN A 16 7.26 -13.52 -5.98
C ASN A 16 7.73 -13.60 -4.51
N GLY A 17 6.81 -13.68 -3.55
CA GLY A 17 7.12 -13.76 -2.12
C GLY A 17 7.54 -12.43 -1.50
N GLN A 18 7.21 -11.29 -2.12
CA GLN A 18 7.51 -9.96 -1.59
C GLN A 18 6.24 -9.16 -1.29
N ILE A 19 6.27 -8.40 -0.21
CA ILE A 19 5.37 -7.27 -0.01
C ILE A 19 5.91 -6.12 -0.84
N MET A 20 5.06 -5.58 -1.71
CA MET A 20 5.43 -4.59 -2.71
C MET A 20 4.67 -3.29 -2.47
N PHE A 21 5.32 -2.17 -2.78
CA PHE A 21 4.67 -0.87 -2.95
C PHE A 21 4.60 -0.54 -4.43
N GLN A 22 3.49 0.02 -4.88
CA GLN A 22 3.39 0.59 -6.22
C GLN A 22 2.50 1.83 -6.21
N ARG A 23 2.95 2.87 -6.89
CA ARG A 23 2.14 4.06 -7.21
C ARG A 23 1.62 3.98 -8.63
N SER A 24 0.58 4.75 -8.96
CA SER A 24 0.04 4.81 -10.33
C SER A 24 1.14 5.14 -11.35
N GLY A 25 1.19 4.34 -12.42
CA GLY A 25 2.20 4.47 -13.48
C GLY A 25 3.65 4.20 -13.04
N GLY A 26 3.88 3.81 -11.78
CA GLY A 26 5.19 3.49 -11.23
C GLY A 26 5.56 2.02 -11.37
N VAL A 27 6.86 1.74 -11.33
CA VAL A 27 7.40 0.38 -11.15
C VAL A 27 7.17 -0.04 -9.71
N ALA A 28 6.75 -1.30 -9.52
CA ALA A 28 6.59 -1.87 -8.20
C ALA A 28 7.96 -2.01 -7.49
N GLN A 29 8.01 -1.71 -6.20
CA GLN A 29 9.21 -1.76 -5.39
C GLN A 29 9.03 -2.75 -4.24
N ALA A 30 10.03 -3.61 -4.04
CA ALA A 30 10.05 -4.54 -2.93
C ALA A 30 10.26 -3.82 -1.60
N LEU A 31 9.42 -4.14 -0.63
CA LEU A 31 9.52 -3.65 0.74
C LEU A 31 10.21 -4.70 1.63
N VAL A 32 9.69 -5.93 1.62
CA VAL A 32 10.21 -7.05 2.42
C VAL A 32 9.72 -8.38 1.85
N ALA A 33 10.46 -9.46 2.08
CA ALA A 33 9.95 -10.81 1.85
C ALA A 33 8.78 -11.13 2.80
N TYR A 34 7.84 -11.96 2.35
CA TYR A 34 6.81 -12.51 3.23
C TYR A 34 6.75 -14.03 3.16
N GLU A 35 6.18 -14.60 4.20
CA GLU A 35 5.90 -16.02 4.31
C GLU A 35 4.40 -16.26 4.53
N ALA A 36 3.91 -17.40 4.08
CA ALA A 36 2.52 -17.80 4.31
C ALA A 36 2.26 -18.01 5.81
N LEU A 37 1.03 -17.74 6.26
CA LEU A 37 0.58 -17.92 7.65
C LEU A 37 1.32 -17.04 8.69
N VAL A 38 2.06 -16.02 8.26
CA VAL A 38 2.69 -15.03 9.13
C VAL A 38 1.84 -13.75 9.14
N TRP A 39 1.63 -13.20 10.34
CA TRP A 39 0.94 -11.91 10.51
C TRP A 39 1.93 -10.76 10.33
N TYR A 40 1.56 -9.79 9.49
CA TYR A 40 2.31 -8.57 9.28
C TYR A 40 1.52 -7.35 9.75
N LYS A 41 2.15 -6.47 10.52
CA LYS A 41 1.56 -5.17 10.88
C LYS A 41 2.00 -4.11 9.89
N ILE A 42 1.11 -3.77 8.96
CA ILE A 42 1.35 -2.73 7.95
C ILE A 42 0.77 -1.40 8.43
N ARG A 43 1.60 -0.36 8.50
CA ARG A 43 1.16 1.01 8.77
C ARG A 43 1.65 1.93 7.67
N ILE A 44 0.74 2.74 7.15
CA ILE A 44 1.02 3.69 6.07
C ILE A 44 0.68 5.08 6.59
N HIS A 45 1.64 6.00 6.53
CA HIS A 45 1.41 7.42 6.77
C HIS A 45 1.39 8.12 5.42
N PHE A 46 0.26 8.71 5.09
CA PHE A 46 0.10 9.52 3.90
C PHE A 46 0.22 11.00 4.26
N ASP A 47 1.09 11.72 3.54
CA ASP A 47 1.26 13.16 3.64
C ASP A 47 0.88 13.80 2.30
N HIS A 48 -0.22 14.53 2.29
CA HIS A 48 -0.73 15.19 1.08
C HIS A 48 0.05 16.46 0.70
N VAL A 49 0.73 17.09 1.66
CA VAL A 49 1.53 18.29 1.44
C VAL A 49 2.87 17.89 0.82
N ALA A 50 3.56 16.93 1.44
CA ALA A 50 4.81 16.39 0.91
C ALA A 50 4.61 15.46 -0.29
N ARG A 51 3.36 15.02 -0.54
CA ARG A 51 2.98 14.03 -1.55
C ARG A 51 3.76 12.73 -1.40
N GLN A 52 3.76 12.19 -0.20
CA GLN A 52 4.54 11.02 0.15
C GLN A 52 3.71 9.99 0.92
N ALA A 53 4.08 8.72 0.75
CA ALA A 53 3.67 7.63 1.60
C ALA A 53 4.90 7.11 2.37
N VAL A 54 4.80 7.04 3.69
CA VAL A 54 5.80 6.38 4.54
C VAL A 54 5.22 5.05 5.01
N ILE A 55 5.93 3.97 4.74
CA ILE A 55 5.48 2.61 5.01
C ILE A 55 6.31 2.01 6.15
N PHE A 56 5.61 1.41 7.10
CA PHE A 56 6.18 0.64 8.20
C PHE A 56 5.65 -0.79 8.13
N ILE A 57 6.53 -1.77 8.31
CA ILE A 57 6.18 -3.18 8.47
C ILE A 57 6.69 -3.61 9.84
N ASP A 58 5.82 -4.21 10.65
CA ASP A 58 6.10 -4.66 12.02
C ASP A 58 6.67 -3.54 12.91
N ASN A 59 6.13 -2.34 12.72
CA ASN A 59 6.53 -1.08 13.37
C ASN A 59 7.93 -0.56 12.99
N VAL A 60 8.65 -1.24 12.09
CA VAL A 60 9.95 -0.79 11.58
C VAL A 60 9.73 0.06 10.33
N PHE A 61 10.43 1.20 10.24
CA PHE A 61 10.45 2.00 9.01
C PHE A 61 10.98 1.16 7.86
N ASN A 62 10.22 1.09 6.77
CA ASN A 62 10.61 0.32 5.60
C ASN A 62 11.00 1.25 4.44
N SER A 63 10.09 2.16 4.04
CA SER A 63 10.38 3.08 2.94
C SER A 63 9.58 4.39 3.02
N ARG A 64 10.06 5.37 2.24
CA ARG A 64 9.40 6.65 1.97
C ARG A 64 9.30 6.82 0.47
N GLN A 65 8.08 6.95 -0.04
CA GLN A 65 7.79 6.90 -1.46
C GLN A 65 7.12 8.19 -1.91
N ALA A 66 7.68 8.81 -2.95
CA ALA A 66 7.07 9.96 -3.60
C ALA A 66 5.87 9.51 -4.44
N LEU A 67 4.73 10.17 -4.27
CA LEU A 67 3.53 9.96 -5.07
C LEU A 67 3.58 10.83 -6.32
N HIS A 68 2.79 10.47 -7.33
CA HIS A 68 2.72 11.28 -8.56
C HIS A 68 2.14 12.67 -8.26
N THR A 69 2.57 13.68 -9.01
CA THR A 69 2.01 15.02 -8.93
C THR A 69 0.67 15.08 -9.68
N GLY A 70 -0.41 15.49 -9.02
CA GLY A 70 -1.75 15.60 -9.64
C GLY A 70 -2.86 15.43 -8.61
N THR A 71 -3.97 14.80 -9.00
CA THR A 71 -5.01 14.32 -8.05
C THR A 71 -4.46 13.22 -7.13
N GLU A 72 -3.48 12.47 -7.61
CA GLU A 72 -2.73 11.53 -6.79
C GLU A 72 -2.00 12.26 -5.66
N GLY A 73 -2.21 11.81 -4.43
CA GLY A 73 -1.56 12.37 -3.27
C GLY A 73 -2.07 13.74 -2.82
N ALA A 74 -3.20 14.23 -3.34
CA ALA A 74 -3.86 15.43 -2.82
C ALA A 74 -4.79 15.15 -1.64
N TYR A 75 -5.40 13.97 -1.60
CA TYR A 75 -6.33 13.53 -0.55
C TYR A 75 -6.47 12.00 -0.56
N VAL A 76 -7.09 11.46 0.50
CA VAL A 76 -7.55 10.07 0.54
C VAL A 76 -9.07 10.08 0.55
N ASN A 77 -9.72 9.50 -0.46
CA ASN A 77 -11.18 9.39 -0.54
C ASN A 77 -11.70 7.97 -0.33
N LYS A 78 -10.87 6.95 -0.53
CA LYS A 78 -11.23 5.54 -0.34
C LYS A 78 -10.00 4.71 0.04
N ILE A 79 -10.25 3.65 0.80
CA ILE A 79 -9.30 2.55 1.04
C ILE A 79 -9.96 1.29 0.46
N LYS A 80 -9.22 0.56 -0.36
CA LYS A 80 -9.69 -0.66 -1.01
C LYS A 80 -8.80 -1.82 -0.59
N ILE A 81 -9.43 -2.97 -0.33
CA ILE A 81 -8.78 -4.26 -0.14
C ILE A 81 -9.29 -5.14 -1.26
N TRP A 82 -8.39 -5.75 -2.03
CA TRP A 82 -8.75 -6.57 -3.17
C TRP A 82 -7.71 -7.67 -3.41
N THR A 83 -8.13 -8.72 -4.11
CA THR A 83 -7.26 -9.75 -4.68
C THR A 83 -7.25 -9.61 -6.20
N PHE A 84 -6.17 -10.03 -6.85
CA PHE A 84 -6.10 -10.11 -8.31
C PHE A 84 -6.63 -11.47 -8.79
N THR A 85 -7.02 -11.54 -10.06
CA THR A 85 -7.87 -12.61 -10.61
C THR A 85 -7.22 -13.99 -10.68
N ASP A 86 -5.91 -14.11 -10.44
CA ASP A 86 -5.15 -15.28 -10.88
C ASP A 86 -4.63 -16.16 -9.73
N ASP A 87 -4.74 -15.72 -8.47
CA ASP A 87 -4.34 -16.51 -7.29
C ASP A 87 -5.43 -16.53 -6.21
N ILE A 88 -5.82 -17.73 -5.78
CA ILE A 88 -6.65 -17.93 -4.58
C ILE A 88 -5.76 -17.70 -3.36
N VAL A 89 -5.59 -16.42 -2.99
CA VAL A 89 -4.93 -16.05 -1.74
C VAL A 89 -5.99 -15.86 -0.67
N GLY A 90 -5.96 -16.70 0.36
CA GLY A 90 -6.68 -16.43 1.60
C GLY A 90 -6.04 -15.24 2.30
N LEU A 91 -6.75 -14.10 2.35
CA LEU A 91 -6.30 -12.92 3.08
C LEU A 91 -7.05 -12.82 4.41
N ALA A 92 -6.32 -12.87 5.52
CA ALA A 92 -6.86 -12.55 6.84
C ALA A 92 -6.47 -11.11 7.22
N ILE A 93 -7.45 -10.31 7.61
CA ILE A 93 -7.23 -8.93 8.07
C ILE A 93 -7.74 -8.81 9.49
N ASN A 94 -6.91 -8.29 10.36
CA ASN A 94 -7.26 -7.99 11.74
C ASN A 94 -6.81 -6.56 12.08
N ASN A 95 -7.57 -5.88 12.94
CA ASN A 95 -7.19 -4.61 13.53
C ASN A 95 -6.98 -3.46 12.50
N LEU A 96 -7.81 -3.39 11.46
CA LEU A 96 -7.81 -2.28 10.50
C LEU A 96 -8.23 -0.98 11.20
N LYS A 97 -7.34 0.02 11.19
CA LYS A 97 -7.58 1.35 11.76
C LYS A 97 -7.23 2.43 10.76
N VAL A 98 -8.05 3.48 10.74
CA VAL A 98 -7.81 4.70 9.97
C VAL A 98 -7.87 5.87 10.94
N PHE A 99 -6.86 6.72 10.86
CA PHE A 99 -6.79 7.92 11.69
C PHE A 99 -6.41 9.10 10.80
N ASN A 100 -7.19 10.18 10.89
CA ASN A 100 -6.87 11.44 10.22
C ASN A 100 -5.96 12.26 11.14
N LEU A 101 -4.78 12.62 10.65
CA LEU A 101 -3.76 13.36 11.42
C LEU A 101 -3.92 14.89 11.31
N THR A 102 -4.81 15.39 10.47
CA THR A 102 -5.02 16.84 10.31
C THR A 102 -5.68 17.41 11.57
N ILE A 103 -5.00 18.37 12.21
CA ILE A 103 -5.55 19.26 13.24
C ILE A 103 -6.24 20.43 12.54
#